data_AF-A0A7J7IIE8-F1
#
_entry.id   AF-A0A7J7IIE8-F1
#
_cell.length_a   1.000
_cell.length_b   1.000
_cell.length_c   1.000
_cell.angle_alpha   90.00
_cell.angle_beta   90.00
_cell.angle_gamma   90.00
#
_symmetry.space_group_name_H-M   'P 1'
#
loop_
_entity.id
_entity.type
_entity.pdbx_description
1 polymer ?
#
loop_
_entity_poly.entity_id
_entity_poly.type
_entity_poly.pdbx_seq_one_letter_code
_entity_poly.pdbx_strand_id
1 'polypeptide(L)'
;MFALVYGEFLAIARASGKAMQEEKRRRIQKLLVAAKENEAKFIARALQGRLRIRLAEKTVIVALAAAVVLVAEQSRGGQVSTTRIEQAAQLLRSVCNECPSWNLVTAALLSIGDIDERLYERCHLTPGLPVMPMLAKPSPFRGGGPQPF
;
A
#
# COMPACT_ATOMS: atom_id res chain seq x y z
N MET A 1 -6.08 12.81 13.95
CA MET A 1 -4.75 13.35 13.60
C MET A 1 -4.28 12.91 12.21
N PHE A 2 -4.20 11.60 11.90
CA PHE A 2 -3.74 11.13 10.57
C PHE A 2 -4.59 11.58 9.38
N ALA A 3 -5.93 11.64 9.54
CA ALA A 3 -6.83 12.15 8.49
C ALA A 3 -6.55 13.62 8.12
N LEU A 4 -6.10 14.43 9.09
CA LEU A 4 -5.76 15.84 8.85
C LEU A 4 -4.48 15.96 8.01
N VAL A 5 -3.45 15.16 8.32
CA VAL A 5 -2.19 15.15 7.56
C VAL A 5 -2.43 14.68 6.12
N TYR A 6 -3.20 13.61 5.93
CA TYR A 6 -3.55 13.13 4.59
C TYR A 6 -4.35 14.17 3.80
N GLY A 7 -5.34 14.82 4.42
CA GLY A 7 -6.13 15.87 3.79
C GLY A 7 -5.28 17.06 3.34
N GLU A 8 -4.32 17.50 4.17
CA GLU A 8 -3.40 18.59 3.79
C GLU A 8 -2.42 18.16 2.68
N PHE A 9 -1.92 16.92 2.70
CA PHE A 9 -1.11 16.39 1.59
C PHE A 9 -1.89 16.32 0.28
N LEU A 10 -3.16 15.90 0.33
CA LEU A 10 -4.03 15.88 -0.84
C LEU A 10 -4.29 17.31 -1.36
N ALA A 11 -4.49 18.28 -0.46
CA ALA A 11 -4.63 19.69 -0.83
C ALA A 11 -3.35 20.25 -1.49
N ILE A 12 -2.17 19.93 -0.94
CA ILE A 12 -0.86 20.28 -1.51
C ILE A 12 -0.67 19.65 -2.91
N ALA A 13 -1.14 18.42 -3.10
CA ALA A 13 -1.05 17.72 -4.38
C ALA A 13 -2.00 18.30 -5.44
N ARG A 14 -3.21 18.71 -5.02
CA ARG A 14 -4.27 19.19 -5.92
C ARG A 14 -4.15 20.65 -6.33
N ALA A 15 -3.62 21.52 -5.48
CA ALA A 15 -3.61 22.92 -5.86
C ALA A 15 -2.64 23.20 -7.03
N SER A 16 -2.99 24.18 -7.85
CA SER A 16 -2.42 24.44 -9.17
C SER A 16 -2.61 25.93 -9.49
N GLY A 17 -1.79 26.46 -10.39
CA GLY A 17 -1.87 27.86 -10.84
C GLY A 17 -0.76 28.77 -10.32
N LYS A 18 -0.90 30.08 -10.62
CA LYS A 18 0.19 31.07 -10.57
C LYS A 18 0.74 31.35 -9.16
N ALA A 19 -0.10 31.24 -8.12
CA ALA A 19 0.30 31.47 -6.72
C ALA A 19 0.52 30.16 -5.92
N MET A 20 0.47 29.00 -6.58
CA MET A 20 0.46 27.69 -5.92
C MET A 20 1.71 27.43 -5.06
N GLN A 21 2.88 27.92 -5.48
CA GLN A 21 4.12 27.70 -4.72
C GLN A 21 4.07 28.31 -3.32
N GLU A 22 3.44 29.47 -3.19
CA GLU A 22 3.30 30.13 -1.89
C GLU A 22 2.24 29.46 -1.02
N GLU A 23 1.15 28.99 -1.62
CA GLU A 23 0.13 28.22 -0.93
C GLU A 23 0.70 26.88 -0.40
N LYS A 24 1.49 26.17 -1.23
CA LYS A 24 2.21 24.95 -0.81
C LYS A 24 3.10 25.23 0.40
N ARG A 25 3.92 26.28 0.32
CA ARG A 25 4.82 26.69 1.41
C ARG A 25 4.05 26.94 2.70
N ARG A 26 2.96 27.73 2.64
CA ARG A 26 2.13 28.03 3.81
C ARG A 26 1.51 26.78 4.43
N ARG A 27 1.00 25.85 3.62
CA ARG A 27 0.43 24.58 4.10
C ARG A 27 1.47 23.68 4.75
N ILE A 28 2.66 23.57 4.17
CA ILE A 28 3.76 22.80 4.74
C ILE A 28 4.22 23.40 6.07
N GLN A 29 4.37 24.72 6.15
CA GLN A 29 4.70 25.41 7.41
C GLN A 29 3.67 25.12 8.50
N LYS A 30 2.38 25.19 8.18
CA LYS A 30 1.29 24.85 9.12
C LYS A 30 1.44 23.42 9.65
N LEU A 31 1.74 22.45 8.78
CA LEU A 31 1.94 21.05 9.18
C LEU A 31 3.17 20.89 10.09
N LEU A 32 4.28 21.57 9.78
CA LEU A 32 5.51 21.47 10.57
C LEU A 32 5.40 22.15 11.93
N VAL A 33 4.68 23.27 12.03
CA VAL A 33 4.44 23.97 13.32
C VAL A 33 3.54 23.14 14.24
N ALA A 34 2.56 22.40 13.68
CA ALA A 34 1.67 21.56 14.46
C ALA A 34 2.28 20.19 14.85
N ALA A 35 3.38 19.79 14.19
CA ALA A 35 4.01 18.49 14.41
C ALA A 35 4.72 18.43 15.77
N LYS A 36 4.60 17.29 16.44
CA LYS A 36 5.27 17.03 17.73
C LYS A 36 6.42 16.04 17.56
N GLU A 37 7.49 16.25 18.33
CA GLU A 37 8.63 15.33 18.45
C GLU A 37 9.22 14.89 17.09
N ASN A 38 9.04 13.60 16.75
CA ASN A 38 9.60 12.96 15.56
C ASN A 38 8.67 13.05 14.33
N GLU A 39 7.46 13.58 14.46
CA GLU A 39 6.50 13.66 13.36
C GLU A 39 7.01 14.56 12.23
N ALA A 40 7.62 15.70 12.56
CA ALA A 40 8.17 16.65 11.59
C ALA A 40 9.19 15.99 10.64
N LYS A 41 9.99 15.05 11.17
CA LYS A 41 10.98 14.28 10.39
C LYS A 41 10.32 13.37 9.36
N PHE A 42 9.23 12.68 9.71
CA PHE A 42 8.51 11.81 8.78
C PHE A 42 7.68 12.62 7.77
N ILE A 43 7.07 13.74 8.19
CA ILE A 43 6.37 14.66 7.30
C ILE A 43 7.33 15.22 6.24
N ALA A 44 8.50 15.71 6.64
CA ALA A 44 9.49 16.23 5.71
C ALA A 44 9.96 15.16 4.69
N ARG A 45 10.20 13.93 5.15
CA ARG A 45 10.60 12.81 4.28
C ARG A 45 9.48 12.37 3.33
N ALA A 46 8.22 12.41 3.78
CA ALA A 46 7.07 12.12 2.94
C ALA A 46 6.93 13.17 1.81
N LEU A 47 7.08 14.45 2.13
CA LEU A 47 7.05 15.54 1.14
C LEU A 47 8.19 15.45 0.11
N GLN A 48 9.35 14.91 0.51
CA GLN A 48 10.47 14.65 -0.40
C GLN A 48 10.27 13.40 -1.27
N GLY A 49 9.20 12.62 -1.05
CA GLY A 49 8.96 11.34 -1.74
C GLY A 49 9.91 10.21 -1.31
N ARG A 50 10.66 10.39 -0.22
CA ARG A 50 11.71 9.44 0.22
C ARG A 50 11.58 9.17 1.72
N LEU A 51 10.65 8.31 2.10
CA LEU A 51 10.38 7.98 3.50
C LEU A 51 11.56 7.26 4.19
N ARG A 52 12.37 6.48 3.43
CA ARG A 52 13.58 5.76 3.88
C ARG A 52 13.36 4.83 5.09
N ILE A 53 12.18 4.25 5.23
CA ILE A 53 11.84 3.28 6.29
C ILE A 53 12.22 1.82 5.94
N ARG A 54 12.81 1.59 4.76
CA ARG A 54 13.16 0.24 4.24
C ARG A 54 11.98 -0.74 4.22
N LEU A 55 10.77 -0.20 4.08
CA LEU A 55 9.53 -0.97 3.97
C LEU A 55 9.10 -1.00 2.50
N ALA A 56 8.76 -2.18 2.01
CA ALA A 56 8.21 -2.39 0.68
C ALA A 56 6.70 -2.62 0.74
N GLU A 57 6.00 -2.34 -0.36
CA GLU A 57 4.56 -2.58 -0.50
C GLU A 57 4.15 -4.02 -0.15
N LYS A 58 4.94 -4.99 -0.60
CA LYS A 58 4.72 -6.42 -0.28
C LYS A 58 4.70 -6.69 1.22
N THR A 59 5.48 -5.95 2.01
CA THR A 59 5.52 -6.08 3.47
C THR A 59 4.26 -5.48 4.09
N VAL A 60 3.74 -4.38 3.53
CA VAL A 60 2.48 -3.77 3.97
C VAL A 60 1.30 -4.73 3.73
N ILE A 61 1.25 -5.40 2.58
CA ILE A 61 0.21 -6.39 2.27
C ILE A 61 0.20 -7.53 3.30
N VAL A 62 1.37 -8.07 3.65
CA VAL A 62 1.48 -9.15 4.65
C VAL A 62 1.06 -8.65 6.03
N ALA A 63 1.52 -7.47 6.44
CA ALA A 63 1.16 -6.90 7.73
C ALA A 63 -0.35 -6.61 7.83
N LEU A 64 -0.96 -6.14 6.75
CA LEU A 64 -2.40 -5.92 6.68
C LEU A 64 -3.17 -7.23 6.78
N ALA A 65 -2.74 -8.27 6.06
CA ALA A 65 -3.37 -9.57 6.12
C ALA A 65 -3.30 -10.17 7.53
N ALA A 66 -2.13 -10.10 8.16
CA ALA A 66 -1.97 -10.52 9.55
C ALA A 66 -2.88 -9.73 10.50
N ALA A 67 -2.96 -8.40 10.36
CA ALA A 67 -3.78 -7.56 11.21
C ALA A 67 -5.28 -7.92 11.11
N VAL A 68 -5.80 -8.14 9.89
CA VAL A 68 -7.21 -8.52 9.69
C VAL A 68 -7.50 -9.89 10.30
N VAL A 69 -6.65 -10.89 10.05
CA VAL A 69 -6.80 -12.25 10.62
C VAL A 69 -6.76 -12.22 12.14
N LEU A 70 -5.83 -11.46 12.74
CA LEU A 70 -5.72 -11.31 14.18
C LEU A 70 -7.00 -10.73 14.80
N VAL A 71 -7.56 -9.68 14.19
CA VAL A 71 -8.79 -9.05 14.66
C VAL A 71 -9.99 -9.99 14.51
N ALA A 72 -10.10 -10.69 13.38
CA ALA A 72 -11.16 -11.66 13.13
C ALA A 72 -11.12 -12.80 14.15
N GLU A 73 -9.94 -13.37 14.41
CA GLU A 73 -9.79 -14.47 15.37
C GLU A 73 -9.99 -14.02 16.82
N GLN A 74 -9.56 -12.80 17.16
CA GLN A 74 -9.81 -12.25 18.48
C GLN A 74 -11.30 -12.03 18.75
N SER A 75 -12.08 -11.68 17.73
CA SER A 75 -13.55 -11.60 17.84
C SER A 75 -14.22 -12.98 17.95
N ARG A 76 -13.61 -14.02 17.37
CA ARG A 76 -14.11 -15.41 17.39
C ARG A 76 -13.60 -16.24 18.57
N GLY A 77 -12.65 -15.71 19.36
CA GLY A 77 -11.99 -16.45 20.44
C GLY A 77 -11.09 -17.59 19.96
N GLY A 78 -10.68 -17.56 18.69
CA GLY A 78 -9.88 -18.61 18.05
C GLY A 78 -8.38 -18.43 18.24
N GLN A 79 -7.63 -19.52 18.10
CA GLN A 79 -6.17 -19.48 18.11
C GLN A 79 -5.63 -19.15 16.71
N VAL A 80 -4.79 -18.11 16.65
CA VAL A 80 -4.19 -17.65 15.41
C VAL A 80 -3.09 -18.63 14.99
N SER A 81 -3.31 -19.35 13.90
CA SER A 81 -2.29 -20.19 13.28
C SER A 81 -1.44 -19.40 12.29
N THR A 82 -0.14 -19.70 12.24
CA THR A 82 0.80 -19.09 11.29
C THR A 82 0.43 -19.42 9.84
N THR A 83 -0.04 -20.64 9.60
CA THR A 83 -0.51 -21.12 8.30
C THR A 83 -1.67 -20.29 7.75
N ARG A 84 -2.60 -19.87 8.62
CA ARG A 84 -3.73 -19.03 8.21
C ARG A 84 -3.31 -17.64 7.80
N ILE A 85 -2.34 -17.03 8.51
CA ILE A 85 -1.79 -15.72 8.13
C ILE A 85 -1.11 -15.79 6.77
N GLU A 86 -0.35 -16.86 6.50
CA GLU A 86 0.32 -17.04 5.21
C GLU A 86 -0.68 -17.20 4.06
N GLN A 87 -1.74 -18.00 4.26
CA GLN A 87 -2.82 -18.18 3.28
C GLN A 87 -3.55 -16.86 3.00
N ALA A 88 -3.95 -16.13 4.05
CA ALA A 88 -4.60 -14.83 3.91
C ALA A 88 -3.68 -13.81 3.20
N ALA A 89 -2.38 -13.80 3.52
CA ALA A 89 -1.41 -12.95 2.84
C ALA A 89 -1.24 -13.32 1.36
N GLN A 90 -1.29 -14.60 1.01
CA GLN A 90 -1.25 -15.08 -0.38
C GLN A 90 -2.49 -14.59 -1.16
N LEU A 91 -3.69 -14.76 -0.58
CA LEU A 91 -4.96 -14.34 -1.16
C LEU A 91 -5.01 -12.82 -1.38
N LEU A 92 -4.62 -12.04 -0.37
CA LEU A 92 -4.60 -10.58 -0.47
C LEU A 92 -3.60 -10.11 -1.52
N ARG A 93 -2.44 -10.78 -1.66
CA ARG A 93 -1.48 -10.48 -2.74
C ARG A 93 -2.09 -10.70 -4.12
N SER A 94 -2.79 -11.82 -4.36
CA SER A 94 -3.45 -12.06 -5.65
C SER A 94 -4.51 -11.01 -5.94
N VAL A 95 -5.34 -10.66 -4.95
CA VAL A 95 -6.36 -9.61 -5.12
C VAL A 95 -5.74 -8.26 -5.43
N CYS A 96 -4.66 -7.87 -4.74
CA CYS A 96 -3.95 -6.62 -5.04
C CYS A 96 -3.26 -6.63 -6.43
N ASN A 97 -2.89 -7.81 -6.95
CA ASN A 97 -2.32 -7.90 -8.30
C ASN A 97 -3.37 -7.66 -9.39
N GLU A 98 -4.59 -8.17 -9.20
CA GLU A 98 -5.72 -7.98 -10.12
C GLU A 98 -6.36 -6.60 -9.98
N CYS A 99 -6.43 -6.07 -8.75
CA CYS A 99 -7.04 -4.78 -8.45
C CYS A 99 -6.13 -3.97 -7.49
N PRO A 100 -5.11 -3.26 -8.01
CA PRO A 100 -4.22 -2.38 -7.25
C PRO A 100 -4.88 -1.06 -6.86
N SER A 101 -6.11 -1.11 -6.31
CA SER A 101 -6.85 0.05 -5.80
C SER A 101 -7.11 -0.12 -4.30
N TRP A 102 -6.31 0.58 -3.49
CA TRP A 102 -6.43 0.51 -2.03
C TRP A 102 -7.79 0.98 -1.50
N ASN A 103 -8.46 1.91 -2.18
CA ASN A 103 -9.78 2.38 -1.77
C ASN A 103 -10.84 1.26 -1.87
N LEU A 104 -10.80 0.46 -2.93
CA LEU A 104 -11.72 -0.66 -3.12
C LEU A 104 -11.38 -1.82 -2.19
N VAL A 105 -10.09 -2.17 -2.11
CA VAL A 105 -9.62 -3.27 -1.27
C VAL A 105 -9.91 -2.99 0.20
N THR A 106 -9.63 -1.79 0.71
CA THR A 106 -9.93 -1.45 2.11
C THR A 106 -11.42 -1.41 2.40
N ALA A 107 -12.25 -0.90 1.49
CA ALA A 107 -13.71 -0.93 1.65
C ALA A 107 -14.25 -2.37 1.69
N ALA A 108 -13.74 -3.25 0.82
CA ALA A 108 -14.12 -4.65 0.81
C ALA A 108 -13.69 -5.37 2.10
N LEU A 109 -12.44 -5.17 2.54
CA LEU A 109 -11.93 -5.74 3.79
C LEU A 109 -12.73 -5.28 5.02
N LEU A 110 -13.09 -4.01 5.09
CA LEU A 110 -13.93 -3.48 6.19
C LEU A 110 -15.35 -4.05 6.17
N SER A 111 -15.91 -4.34 4.99
CA SER A 111 -17.26 -4.89 4.87
C SER A 111 -17.35 -6.38 5.19
N ILE A 112 -16.31 -7.16 4.87
CA ILE A 112 -16.26 -8.61 5.09
C ILE A 112 -15.77 -8.92 6.51
N GLY A 113 -14.78 -8.17 7.00
CA GLY A 113 -14.17 -8.37 8.31
C GLY A 113 -13.22 -9.58 8.39
N ASP A 114 -12.97 -10.26 7.27
CA ASP A 114 -12.01 -11.37 7.13
C ASP A 114 -11.44 -11.39 5.70
N ILE A 115 -10.40 -12.19 5.47
CA ILE A 115 -9.77 -12.38 4.17
C ILE A 115 -10.12 -13.77 3.65
N ASP A 116 -11.22 -13.82 2.91
CA ASP A 116 -11.76 -15.03 2.28
C ASP A 116 -11.98 -14.83 0.77
N GLU A 117 -12.42 -15.89 0.10
CA GLU A 117 -12.71 -15.90 -1.35
C GLU A 117 -13.75 -14.84 -1.79
N ARG A 118 -14.61 -14.40 -0.87
CA ARG A 118 -15.58 -13.30 -1.09
C ARG A 118 -14.90 -11.99 -1.52
N LEU A 119 -13.61 -11.82 -1.25
CA LEU A 119 -12.86 -10.66 -1.68
C LEU A 119 -12.72 -10.61 -3.21
N TYR A 120 -12.67 -11.77 -3.89
CA TYR A 120 -12.60 -11.83 -5.36
C TYR A 120 -13.88 -11.34 -6.02
N GLU A 121 -15.05 -11.57 -5.43
CA GLU A 121 -16.31 -11.08 -6.00
C GLU A 121 -16.31 -9.55 -6.12
N ARG A 122 -15.71 -8.85 -5.15
CA ARG A 122 -15.66 -7.38 -5.09
C ARG A 122 -14.41 -6.76 -5.70
N CYS A 123 -13.31 -7.50 -5.73
CA CYS A 123 -12.01 -7.01 -6.18
C CYS A 123 -11.42 -7.96 -7.23
N HIS A 124 -12.11 -8.06 -8.37
CA HIS A 124 -11.66 -8.80 -9.55
C HIS A 124 -11.15 -7.85 -10.63
N LEU A 125 -10.47 -8.42 -11.62
CA LEU A 125 -10.02 -7.72 -12.82
C LEU A 125 -11.18 -7.00 -13.51
N THR A 126 -11.18 -5.67 -13.44
CA THR A 126 -12.22 -4.82 -14.02
C THR A 126 -11.61 -3.92 -15.09
N PRO A 127 -12.15 -3.88 -16.32
CA PRO A 127 -11.68 -2.96 -17.35
C PRO A 127 -11.70 -1.52 -16.85
N GLY A 128 -10.59 -0.80 -17.04
CA GLY A 128 -10.41 0.57 -16.54
C GLY A 128 -9.64 0.66 -15.22
N LEU A 129 -9.44 -0.45 -14.50
CA LEU A 129 -8.44 -0.52 -13.44
C LEU A 129 -7.15 -1.17 -13.98
N PRO A 130 -5.97 -0.57 -13.71
CA PRO A 130 -4.70 -1.16 -14.11
C PRO A 130 -4.44 -2.44 -13.32
N VAL A 131 -3.70 -3.39 -13.89
CA VAL A 131 -3.20 -4.58 -13.19
C VAL A 131 -1.72 -4.45 -12.89
N MET A 132 -1.24 -5.17 -11.86
CA MET A 132 0.19 -5.28 -11.63
C MET A 132 0.84 -6.03 -12.80
N PRO A 133 1.79 -5.40 -13.53
CA PRO A 133 2.38 -6.04 -14.69
C PRO A 133 3.30 -7.20 -14.28
N MET A 134 3.40 -8.21 -15.14
CA MET A 134 4.40 -9.25 -14.97
C MET A 134 5.81 -8.67 -15.17
N LEU A 135 6.69 -8.96 -14.22
CA LEU A 135 8.09 -8.54 -14.27
C LEU A 135 8.97 -9.73 -14.65
N ALA A 136 9.79 -9.56 -15.70
CA ALA A 136 10.76 -10.55 -16.09
C ALA A 136 11.97 -10.53 -15.15
N LYS A 137 12.46 -11.72 -14.77
CA LYS A 137 13.76 -11.83 -14.09
C LYS A 137 14.86 -11.65 -15.14
N PRO A 138 15.86 -10.78 -14.92
CA PRO A 138 16.98 -10.67 -15.84
C PRO A 138 17.72 -12.00 -15.89
N SER A 139 17.77 -12.62 -17.08
CA SER A 139 18.62 -13.78 -17.35
C SER A 139 19.95 -13.29 -17.92
N PRO A 140 21.10 -13.72 -17.38
CA PRO A 140 22.39 -13.39 -17.98
C PRO A 140 22.44 -13.92 -19.42
N PHE A 141 22.93 -13.09 -20.35
CA PHE A 141 23.22 -13.51 -21.71
C PHE A 141 24.34 -14.56 -21.66
N ARG A 142 24.01 -15.83 -21.88
CA ARG A 142 25.04 -16.84 -22.18
C ARG A 142 25.50 -16.56 -23.61
N GLY A 143 26.65 -15.91 -23.75
CA GLY A 143 27.33 -15.79 -25.03
C GLY A 143 27.45 -17.18 -25.66
N GLY A 144 27.11 -17.28 -26.95
CA GLY A 144 27.25 -18.51 -27.71
C GLY A 144 28.72 -18.92 -27.77
N GLY A 145 29.12 -19.84 -26.89
CA GLY A 145 30.25 -20.71 -27.16
C GLY A 145 29.87 -21.64 -28.33
N PRO A 146 30.83 -22.00 -29.20
CA PRO A 146 30.55 -22.92 -30.29
C PRO A 146 29.98 -24.24 -29.73
N GLN A 147 28.81 -24.64 -30.24
CA GLN A 147 28.28 -25.97 -30.01
C GLN A 147 29.31 -26.98 -30.57
N PRO A 148 29.76 -27.99 -29.81
CA PRO A 148 30.59 -29.04 -30.37
C PRO A 148 29.76 -29.82 -31.40
N PHE A 149 30.32 -29.95 -32.60
CA PHE A 149 29.88 -30.92 -33.61
C PHE A 149 30.13 -32.35 -33.14
#